data_AF-X1AMQ6-F1
#
_entry.id   AF-X1AMQ6-F1
#
_cell.length_a   1.000
_cell.length_b   1.000
_cell.length_c   1.000
_cell.angle_alpha   90.00
_cell.angle_beta   90.00
_cell.angle_gamma   90.00
#
_symmetry.space_group_name_H-M   'P 1'
#
loop_
_entity.id
_entity.type
_entity.pdbx_description
1 polymer ?
#
loop_
_entity_poly.entity_id
_entity_poly.type
_entity_poly.pdbx_seq_one_letter_code
_entity_poly.pdbx_strand_id
1 'polypeptide(L)'
;MVKVVTASLSNITPQLAQKFGITMVPLYVNFGSEAYCDNVDISTEEFYHGLERGKIIPTTSTVPPDFFAELFAKLSKETNVIFYKCCNLSIIK
;
A
#
# COMPACT_ATOMS: atom_id res chain seq x y z
N MET A 1 20.38 8.22 10.40
CA MET A 1 19.95 6.94 9.79
C MET A 1 18.68 7.21 8.98
N VAL A 2 18.53 6.70 7.76
CA VAL A 2 17.35 6.95 6.89
C VAL A 2 16.28 5.88 7.12
N LYS A 3 14.99 6.25 7.15
CA LYS A 3 13.89 5.28 7.07
C LYS A 3 13.35 5.22 5.64
N VAL A 4 13.14 4.02 5.14
CA VAL A 4 12.57 3.78 3.80
C VAL A 4 11.12 3.37 3.95
N VAL A 5 10.26 4.03 3.18
CA VAL A 5 8.82 3.76 3.12
C VAL A 5 8.44 3.47 1.67
N THR A 6 7.65 2.42 1.46
CA THR A 6 7.22 1.99 0.13
C THR A 6 5.78 1.49 0.15
N ALA A 7 5.14 1.40 -1.01
CA ALA A 7 3.77 0.90 -1.15
C ALA A 7 3.72 -0.64 -1.35
N SER A 8 2.55 -1.24 -1.15
CA SER A 8 2.31 -2.68 -1.34
C SER A 8 2.63 -3.18 -2.76
N LEU A 9 2.43 -2.35 -3.78
CA LEU A 9 2.76 -2.64 -5.19
C LEU A 9 4.25 -2.54 -5.54
N SER A 10 5.15 -2.48 -4.55
CA SER A 10 6.60 -2.40 -4.80
C SER A 10 7.27 -3.74 -5.11
N ASN A 11 6.51 -4.85 -5.10
CA ASN A 11 7.00 -6.22 -5.26
C ASN A 11 8.05 -6.64 -4.22
N ILE A 12 8.16 -5.91 -3.10
CA ILE A 12 9.01 -6.29 -1.97
C ILE A 12 8.20 -7.22 -1.07
N THR A 13 8.74 -8.40 -0.77
CA THR A 13 8.07 -9.35 0.11
C THR A 13 8.09 -8.86 1.56
N PRO A 14 7.11 -9.24 2.41
CA PRO A 14 7.10 -8.88 3.83
C PRO A 14 8.38 -9.27 4.56
N GLN A 15 8.99 -10.41 4.19
CA GLN A 15 10.23 -10.90 4.79
C GLN A 15 11.42 -10.00 4.45
N LEU A 16 11.51 -9.52 3.20
CA LEU A 16 12.54 -8.56 2.80
C LEU A 16 12.31 -7.20 3.47
N ALA A 17 11.07 -6.74 3.50
CA ALA A 17 10.71 -5.49 4.16
C ALA A 17 11.12 -5.52 5.64
N GLN A 18 10.79 -6.60 6.36
CA GLN A 18 11.17 -6.79 7.75
C GLN A 18 12.69 -6.86 7.92
N LYS A 19 13.38 -7.65 7.09
CA LYS A 19 14.85 -7.82 7.14
C LYS A 19 15.60 -6.49 7.01
N PHE A 20 15.10 -5.59 6.16
CA PHE A 20 15.74 -4.30 5.89
C PHE A 20 15.11 -3.12 6.65
N GLY A 21 14.12 -3.37 7.52
CA GLY A 21 13.43 -2.31 8.26
C GLY A 21 12.66 -1.33 7.37
N ILE A 22 12.18 -1.80 6.22
CA ILE A 22 11.38 -1.02 5.27
C ILE A 22 9.93 -1.00 5.77
N THR A 23 9.34 0.18 5.83
CA THR A 23 7.94 0.33 6.19
C THR A 23 7.07 0.21 4.94
N MET A 24 6.12 -0.72 4.97
CA MET A 24 5.16 -0.93 3.89
C MET A 24 3.88 -0.14 4.17
N VAL A 25 3.38 0.60 3.19
CA VAL A 25 2.09 1.28 3.19
C VAL A 25 1.16 0.52 2.26
N PRO A 26 -0.05 0.12 2.71
CA PRO A 26 -0.99 -0.57 1.83
C PRO A 26 -1.52 0.37 0.75
N LEU A 27 -2.08 -0.21 -0.29
CA LEU A 27 -2.99 0.48 -1.22
C LEU A 27 -4.37 -0.16 -1.10
N TYR A 28 -5.38 0.55 -1.57
CA TYR A 28 -6.75 0.04 -1.58
C TYR A 28 -7.12 -0.51 -2.96
N VAL A 29 -7.77 -1.67 -2.96
CA VAL A 29 -8.50 -2.23 -4.08
C VAL A 29 -9.97 -1.96 -3.85
N ASN A 30 -10.63 -1.31 -4.80
CA ASN A 30 -12.02 -0.88 -4.68
C ASN A 30 -12.90 -1.67 -5.64
N PHE A 31 -13.88 -2.38 -5.11
CA PHE A 31 -14.96 -3.03 -5.87
C PHE A 31 -16.26 -2.26 -5.64
N GLY A 32 -16.55 -1.28 -6.52
CA GLY A 32 -17.72 -0.43 -6.37
C GLY A 32 -17.61 0.46 -5.11
N SER A 33 -18.42 0.19 -4.10
CA SER A 33 -18.42 0.92 -2.81
C SER A 33 -17.57 0.27 -1.73
N GLU A 34 -17.05 -0.94 -1.97
CA GLU A 34 -16.23 -1.67 -1.01
C GLU A 34 -14.75 -1.43 -1.29
N ALA A 35 -13.97 -1.16 -0.24
CA ALA A 35 -12.53 -0.93 -0.31
C ALA A 35 -11.80 -1.94 0.57
N TYR A 36 -10.77 -2.58 0.00
CA TYR A 36 -9.99 -3.63 0.61
C TYR A 36 -8.52 -3.22 0.66
N CYS A 37 -7.85 -3.34 1.81
CA CYS A 37 -6.41 -3.15 1.88
C CYS A 37 -5.70 -4.32 1.16
N ASP A 38 -4.89 -3.98 0.17
CA ASP A 38 -4.10 -4.93 -0.61
C ASP A 38 -3.19 -5.78 0.29
N ASN A 39 -3.23 -7.11 0.10
CA ASN A 39 -2.51 -8.12 0.90
C ASN A 39 -2.81 -8.13 2.40
N VAL A 40 -3.88 -7.46 2.84
CA VAL A 40 -4.35 -7.44 4.23
C VAL A 40 -5.79 -7.92 4.32
N ASP A 41 -6.70 -7.26 3.60
CA ASP A 41 -8.14 -7.57 3.59
C ASP A 41 -8.52 -8.45 2.39
N ILE A 42 -7.69 -8.43 1.34
CA ILE A 42 -7.90 -9.20 0.12
C ILE A 42 -6.60 -9.84 -0.34
N SER A 43 -6.64 -11.14 -0.60
CA SER A 43 -5.55 -11.87 -1.23
C SER A 43 -5.56 -11.72 -2.75
N THR A 44 -4.41 -11.96 -3.38
CA THR A 44 -4.29 -12.00 -4.84
C THR A 44 -5.29 -12.97 -5.48
N GLU A 45 -5.54 -14.12 -4.86
CA GLU A 45 -6.49 -15.13 -5.37
C GLU A 45 -7.94 -14.62 -5.29
N GLU A 46 -8.34 -14.03 -4.16
CA GLU A 46 -9.65 -13.42 -3.99
C GLU A 46 -9.87 -12.25 -4.96
N PHE A 47 -8.84 -11.45 -5.20
CA PHE A 47 -8.87 -10.39 -6.21
C PHE A 47 -9.18 -10.95 -7.61
N TYR A 48 -8.47 -11.98 -8.06
CA TYR A 48 -8.71 -12.59 -9.37
C TYR A 48 -10.08 -13.26 -9.45
N HIS A 49 -10.54 -13.93 -8.40
CA HIS A 49 -11.91 -14.45 -8.37
C HIS A 49 -12.97 -13.34 -8.40
N GLY A 50 -12.71 -12.19 -7.76
CA GLY A 50 -13.54 -11.00 -7.86
C GLY A 50 -13.64 -10.48 -9.29
N LEU A 51 -12.54 -10.49 -10.05
CA LEU A 51 -12.51 -10.12 -11.46
C LEU A 51 -13.32 -11.07 -12.35
N GLU A 52 -13.25 -12.37 -12.11
CA GLU A 52 -13.99 -13.38 -12.89
C GLU A 52 -15.50 -13.30 -12.65
N ARG A 53 -15.91 -13.00 -11.42
CA ARG A 53 -17.33 -12.97 -11.00
C ARG A 53 -17.98 -11.61 -11.20
N GLY A 54 -17.19 -10.54 -11.19
CA GLY A 54 -17.66 -9.16 -11.15
C GLY A 54 -18.01 -8.59 -12.52
N LYS A 55 -19.13 -7.86 -12.60
CA LYS A 55 -19.41 -6.93 -13.71
C LYS A 55 -18.71 -5.57 -13.51
N ILE A 56 -18.21 -5.31 -12.30
CA ILE A 56 -17.59 -4.05 -11.90
C ILE A 56 -16.07 -4.21 -12.05
N ILE A 57 -15.47 -3.37 -12.89
CA ILE A 57 -14.01 -3.29 -13.00
C ILE A 57 -13.49 -2.61 -11.74
N PRO A 58 -12.61 -3.25 -10.95
CA PRO A 58 -12.08 -2.64 -9.75
C PRO A 58 -11.19 -1.45 -10.08
N THR A 59 -11.20 -0.48 -9.18
CA THR A 59 -10.27 0.65 -9.16
C THR A 59 -9.28 0.49 -8.02
N THR A 60 -8.22 1.30 -8.03
CA THR A 60 -7.25 1.32 -6.94
C THR A 60 -7.07 2.74 -6.44
N SER A 61 -6.85 2.90 -5.13
CA SER A 61 -6.60 4.21 -4.54
C SER A 61 -5.45 4.15 -3.54
N THR A 62 -4.82 5.31 -3.33
CA THR A 62 -3.86 5.48 -2.25
C THR A 62 -4.56 5.60 -0.90
N VAL A 63 -3.79 5.43 0.17
CA VAL A 63 -4.25 5.78 1.53
C VAL A 63 -4.51 7.28 1.65
N PRO A 64 -5.41 7.71 2.57
CA PRO A 64 -5.67 9.12 2.82
C PRO A 64 -4.41 9.88 3.28
N PRO A 65 -4.33 11.20 3.04
CA PRO A 65 -3.21 12.03 3.51
C PRO A 65 -2.94 11.92 5.02
N ASP A 66 -3.99 11.78 5.83
CA ASP A 66 -3.88 11.68 7.29
C ASP A 66 -3.11 10.44 7.73
N PHE A 67 -3.23 9.33 7.00
CA PHE A 67 -2.44 8.13 7.24
C PHE A 67 -0.93 8.43 7.11
N PHE A 68 -0.53 9.17 6.07
CA PHE A 68 0.86 9.56 5.90
C PHE A 68 1.32 10.54 6.99
N ALA A 69 0.45 11.48 7.39
CA ALA A 69 0.76 12.42 8.46
C ALA A 69 1.08 11.69 9.77
N GLU A 70 0.24 10.73 10.16
CA GLU A 70 0.45 9.90 11.35
C GLU A 70 1.70 9.04 11.24
N LEU A 71 1.89 8.38 10.09
CA LEU A 71 3.04 7.52 9.85
C LEU A 71 4.36 8.31 9.93
N PHE A 72 4.43 9.45 9.25
CA PHE A 72 5.64 10.28 9.24
C PHE A 72 5.89 10.93 10.59
N ALA A 73 4.86 11.33 11.34
CA ALA A 73 5.00 11.80 12.72
C ALA A 73 5.54 10.73 13.67
N LYS A 74 5.23 9.45 13.42
CA LYS A 74 5.83 8.33 14.16
C LYS A 74 7.30 8.13 13.77
N LEU A 75 7.58 8.03 12.48
CA LEU A 75 8.94 7.77 11.97
C LEU A 75 9.91 8.91 12.28
N SER A 76 9.45 10.17 12.32
CA SER A 76 10.29 11.34 12.63
C SER A 76 10.88 11.32 14.04
N LYS A 77 10.30 10.53 14.97
CA LYS A 77 10.86 10.32 16.31
C LYS A 77 12.14 9.46 16.27
N GLU A 78 12.35 8.71 15.19
CA GLU A 78 13.46 7.77 15.02
C GLU A 78 14.48 8.24 13.98
N THR A 79 14.09 9.13 13.07
CA THR A 79 14.94 9.59 11.96
C THR A 79 14.68 11.05 11.57
N ASN A 80 15.73 11.70 11.05
CA ASN A 80 15.63 13.02 10.42
C ASN A 80 15.38 12.96 8.91
N VAL A 81 15.39 11.77 8.29
CA VAL A 81 15.23 11.59 6.84
C VAL A 81 14.35 10.38 6.54
N ILE A 82 13.23 10.65 5.88
CA ILE A 82 12.30 9.64 5.38
C ILE A 82 12.37 9.64 3.85
N PHE A 83 12.71 8.50 3.27
CA PHE A 83 12.65 8.29 1.82
C PHE A 83 11.39 7.49 1.48
N TYR A 84 10.42 8.14 0.81
CA TYR A 84 9.18 7.50 0.38
C TYR A 84 9.20 7.27 -1.13
N LYS A 85 8.98 6.02 -1.55
CA LYS A 85 8.82 5.65 -2.96
C LYS A 85 7.46 5.00 -3.20
N CYS A 86 6.62 5.68 -3.98
CA CYS A 86 5.39 5.11 -4.52
C CYS A 86 5.60 4.60 -5.95
N CYS A 87 4.82 3.59 -6.32
CA CYS A 87 4.60 3.20 -7.71
C CYS A 87 3.91 4.34 -8.47
N ASN A 88 3.97 4.29 -9.80
CA ASN A 88 3.44 5.35 -10.65
C ASN A 88 1.96 5.60 -10.34
N LEU A 89 1.64 6.81 -9.85
CA LEU A 89 0.29 7.21 -9.47
C LEU A 89 -0.71 7.12 -10.63
N SER A 90 -0.25 7.16 -11.88
CA SER A 90 -1.11 6.98 -13.07
C SER A 90 -1.72 5.57 -13.20
N ILE A 91 -1.17 4.60 -12.47
CA ILE A 91 -1.68 3.22 -12.37
C ILE A 91 -2.75 3.13 -11.28
N ILE A 92 -2.79 4.12 -10.37
CA ILE A 92 -3.76 4.24 -9.28
C ILE A 92 -4.92 5.12 -9.80
N LYS A 93 -5.99 4.46 -10.26
CA LYS A 93 -7.21 5.09 -10.77
C LYS A 93 -8.42 4.46 -10.10
#